data_AF-A0A8R7V4B0-F1
#
_entry.id   AF-A0A8R7V4B0-F1
#
_cell.length_a   1.000
_cell.length_b   1.000
_cell.length_c   1.000
_cell.angle_alpha   90.00
_cell.angle_beta   90.00
_cell.angle_gamma   90.00
#
_symmetry.space_group_name_H-M   'P 1'
#
loop_
_entity.id
_entity.type
_entity.pdbx_description
1 polymer ?
#
loop_
_entity_poly.entity_id
_entity_poly.type
_entity_poly.pdbx_seq_one_letter_code
_entity_poly.pdbx_strand_id
1 'polypeptide(L)'
;YRRTYKCCKQGWRALKHFNRAERKRTPRGLSRCGCPALFQVELQDSNGLWFVKNFVDKHNHLFVPAGLTPYLSAHHRMTNAQKADVIEYAVGGLRTHQIMNVMEKNAGGPDKLGFIDRDLYNHVSIQKKRKIEGSDARYLLTYMIGQKKVDPEFFFKYTKDKEGHLRNIF
;
A
#
# COMPACT_ATOMS: atom_id res chain seq x y z
N TYR A 1 -23.44 5.44 18.91
CA TYR A 1 -22.25 5.29 18.02
C TYR A 1 -22.59 5.74 16.59
N ARG A 2 -21.69 6.38 15.82
CA ARG A 2 -22.02 6.97 14.50
C ARG A 2 -20.99 6.63 13.42
N ARG A 3 -21.44 6.28 12.22
CA ARG A 3 -20.58 6.08 11.03
C ARG A 3 -21.02 6.98 9.88
N THR A 4 -20.05 7.56 9.17
CA THR A 4 -20.30 8.41 8.00
C THR A 4 -19.51 7.89 6.82
N TYR A 5 -20.22 7.53 5.76
CA TYR A 5 -19.67 7.15 4.46
C TYR A 5 -19.80 8.34 3.52
N LYS A 6 -18.79 8.58 2.68
CA LYS A 6 -18.72 9.71 1.77
C LYS A 6 -18.19 9.25 0.42
N CYS A 7 -18.51 9.97 -0.64
CA CYS A 7 -17.92 9.71 -1.94
C CYS A 7 -16.38 9.81 -1.91
N CYS A 8 -15.70 8.98 -2.71
CA CYS A 8 -14.25 9.03 -2.88
C CYS A 8 -13.73 10.39 -3.41
N LYS A 9 -14.60 11.17 -4.07
CA LYS A 9 -14.31 12.53 -4.57
C LYS A 9 -14.73 13.64 -3.60
N GLN A 10 -15.08 13.31 -2.36
CA GLN A 10 -15.47 14.30 -1.34
C GLN A 10 -14.33 15.25 -0.96
N GLY A 11 -14.70 16.48 -0.62
CA GLY A 11 -13.79 17.53 -0.15
C GLY A 11 -12.93 18.15 -1.26
N TRP A 12 -12.00 19.01 -0.87
CA TRP A 12 -11.11 19.71 -1.78
C TRP A 12 -9.66 19.42 -1.43
N ARG A 13 -8.76 19.53 -2.42
CA ARG A 13 -7.32 19.50 -2.14
C ARG A 13 -6.94 20.80 -1.43
N ALA A 14 -6.24 20.69 -0.30
CA ALA A 14 -5.78 21.87 0.42
C ALA A 14 -4.78 22.69 -0.41
N LEU A 15 -4.85 24.02 -0.33
CA LEU A 15 -4.06 24.95 -1.14
C LEU A 15 -2.54 24.73 -1.02
N LYS A 16 -2.07 24.37 0.18
CA LYS A 16 -0.66 24.01 0.45
C LYS A 16 -0.11 22.90 -0.46
N HIS A 17 -0.98 22.05 -1.00
CA HIS A 17 -0.60 20.98 -1.92
C HIS A 17 -0.54 21.43 -3.38
N PHE A 18 -0.91 22.66 -3.72
CA PHE A 18 -0.74 23.28 -5.03
C PHE A 18 0.53 24.14 -5.12
N ASN A 19 0.87 24.85 -4.04
CA ASN A 19 1.96 25.83 -4.02
C ASN A 19 3.25 25.30 -3.38
N ARG A 20 3.45 23.98 -3.33
CA ARG A 20 4.67 23.40 -2.79
C ARG A 20 5.82 23.61 -3.79
N ALA A 21 6.69 24.57 -3.50
CA ALA A 21 7.85 24.92 -4.33
C ALA A 21 8.88 23.78 -4.39
N GLU A 22 9.22 23.18 -3.24
CA GLU A 22 10.19 22.08 -3.15
C GLU A 22 9.55 20.70 -3.35
N ARG A 23 9.03 20.43 -4.55
CA ARG A 23 8.51 19.09 -4.87
C ARG A 23 9.61 18.18 -5.42
N LYS A 24 9.89 17.09 -4.70
CA LYS A 24 10.71 15.97 -5.20
C LYS A 24 9.99 15.04 -6.19
N ARG A 25 8.65 15.11 -6.27
CA ARG A 25 7.81 14.26 -7.13
C ARG A 25 6.71 15.08 -7.78
N THR A 26 6.26 14.65 -8.95
CA THR A 26 5.14 15.26 -9.68
C THR A 26 3.87 15.29 -8.82
N PRO A 27 3.06 16.37 -8.90
CA PRO A 27 1.78 16.43 -8.21
C PRO A 27 0.85 15.30 -8.68
N ARG A 28 0.14 14.65 -7.76
CA ARG A 28 -0.91 13.69 -8.14
C ARG A 28 -2.06 14.42 -8.83
N GLY A 29 -2.72 13.80 -9.80
CA GLY A 29 -3.94 14.33 -10.40
C GLY A 29 -5.03 14.68 -9.38
N LEU A 30 -5.91 15.63 -9.70
CA LEU A 30 -7.02 16.02 -8.83
C LEU A 30 -8.07 14.91 -8.76
N SER A 31 -8.20 14.29 -7.60
CA SER A 31 -9.18 13.22 -7.36
C SER A 31 -10.43 13.68 -6.61
N ARG A 32 -10.40 14.87 -5.99
CA ARG A 32 -11.49 15.40 -5.17
C ARG A 32 -12.10 16.63 -5.81
N CYS A 33 -13.44 16.70 -5.84
CA CYS A 33 -14.23 17.75 -6.49
C CYS A 33 -15.33 18.29 -5.58
N GLY A 34 -15.17 18.15 -4.26
CA GLY A 34 -16.14 18.62 -3.29
C GLY A 34 -17.47 17.89 -3.33
N CYS A 35 -17.49 16.61 -3.75
CA CYS A 35 -18.73 15.86 -3.86
C CYS A 35 -19.51 15.88 -2.53
N PRO A 36 -20.80 16.29 -2.53
CA PRO A 36 -21.59 16.42 -1.31
C PRO A 36 -22.20 15.08 -0.86
N ALA A 37 -22.19 14.05 -1.72
CA ALA A 37 -22.78 12.75 -1.43
C ALA A 37 -22.26 12.13 -0.12
N LEU A 38 -23.19 11.73 0.73
CA LEU A 38 -22.93 11.21 2.06
C LEU A 38 -24.01 10.23 2.50
N PHE A 39 -23.61 9.24 3.29
CA PHE A 39 -24.51 8.31 3.95
C PHE A 39 -24.08 8.18 5.41
N GLN A 40 -24.94 8.58 6.33
CA GLN A 40 -24.64 8.61 7.75
C GLN A 40 -25.63 7.73 8.51
N VAL A 41 -25.08 6.81 9.30
CA VAL A 41 -25.83 5.90 10.15
C VAL A 41 -25.46 6.11 11.60
N GLU A 42 -26.43 6.00 12.48
CA GLU A 42 -26.28 6.16 13.93
C GLU A 42 -26.94 4.98 14.65
N LEU A 43 -26.25 4.47 15.66
CA LEU A 43 -26.75 3.46 16.57
C LEU A 43 -27.61 4.17 17.61
N GLN A 44 -28.87 3.77 17.71
CA GLN A 44 -29.79 4.21 18.73
C GLN A 44 -29.52 3.44 20.03
N ASP A 45 -29.11 4.16 21.08
CA ASP A 45 -28.65 3.55 22.33
C ASP A 45 -29.79 2.84 23.10
N SER A 46 -31.06 3.22 22.87
CA SER A 46 -32.20 2.66 23.60
C SER A 46 -32.61 1.24 23.18
N ASN A 47 -32.42 0.87 21.92
CA ASN A 47 -32.85 -0.42 21.37
C ASN A 47 -31.72 -1.15 20.62
N GLY A 48 -30.53 -0.54 20.51
CA GLY A 48 -29.39 -1.10 19.79
C GLY A 48 -29.56 -1.17 18.27
N LEU A 49 -30.57 -0.50 17.70
CA LEU A 49 -30.84 -0.49 16.26
C LEU A 49 -30.05 0.60 15.55
N TRP A 50 -29.65 0.32 14.32
CA TRP A 50 -29.02 1.29 13.43
C TRP A 50 -30.07 1.99 12.59
N PHE A 51 -30.02 3.31 12.50
CA PHE A 51 -30.88 4.10 11.63
C PHE A 51 -30.06 5.04 10.73
N VAL A 52 -30.66 5.39 9.59
CA VAL A 52 -30.08 6.37 8.65
C VAL A 52 -30.38 7.77 9.19
N LYS A 53 -29.32 8.49 9.59
CA LYS A 53 -29.42 9.86 10.11
C LYS A 53 -29.45 10.90 9.00
N ASN A 54 -28.61 10.73 7.98
CA ASN A 54 -28.50 11.66 6.87
C ASN A 54 -28.10 10.90 5.60
N PHE A 55 -28.79 11.19 4.50
CA PHE A 55 -28.54 10.59 3.21
C PHE A 55 -28.63 11.65 2.11
N VAL A 56 -27.53 11.83 1.39
CA VAL A 56 -27.43 12.71 0.24
C VAL A 56 -26.91 11.88 -0.92
N ASP A 57 -27.78 11.55 -1.86
CA ASP A 57 -27.45 10.77 -3.07
C ASP A 57 -27.02 11.66 -4.27
N LYS A 58 -26.99 12.98 -4.07
CA LYS A 58 -26.61 13.91 -5.14
C LYS A 58 -25.10 13.90 -5.34
N HIS A 59 -24.66 13.40 -6.50
CA HIS A 59 -23.27 13.50 -6.95
C HIS A 59 -23.09 14.68 -7.91
N ASN A 60 -21.91 15.32 -7.85
CA ASN A 60 -21.54 16.43 -8.75
C ASN A 60 -20.53 16.02 -9.82
N HIS A 61 -20.40 14.73 -10.08
CA HIS A 61 -19.48 14.15 -11.05
C HIS A 61 -20.08 12.87 -11.63
N LEU A 62 -19.60 12.48 -12.80
CA LEU A 62 -19.96 11.20 -13.40
C LEU A 62 -19.46 10.04 -12.53
N PHE A 63 -20.23 8.96 -12.51
CA PHE A 63 -19.78 7.69 -11.93
C PHE A 63 -18.71 7.05 -12.81
N VAL A 64 -17.91 6.21 -12.18
CA VAL A 64 -16.89 5.44 -12.90
C VAL A 64 -17.62 4.41 -13.78
N PRO A 65 -17.26 4.29 -15.07
CA PRO A 65 -17.81 3.27 -15.94
C PRO A 65 -17.64 1.87 -15.35
N ALA A 66 -18.59 0.97 -15.56
CA ALA A 66 -18.58 -0.37 -14.97
C ALA A 66 -17.29 -1.16 -15.25
N GLY A 67 -16.73 -1.05 -16.47
CA GLY A 67 -15.47 -1.69 -16.83
C GLY A 67 -14.23 -1.16 -16.09
N LEU A 68 -14.34 0.01 -15.46
CA LEU A 68 -13.27 0.61 -14.65
C LEU A 68 -13.50 0.43 -13.13
N THR A 69 -14.64 -0.09 -12.72
CA THR A 69 -14.96 -0.40 -11.31
C THR A 69 -13.92 -1.33 -10.67
N PRO A 70 -13.43 -2.39 -11.36
CA PRO A 70 -12.38 -3.24 -10.82
C PRO A 70 -11.05 -2.54 -10.65
N TYR A 71 -10.90 -1.25 -10.99
CA TYR A 71 -9.70 -0.42 -10.81
C TYR A 71 -9.85 0.61 -9.66
N LEU A 72 -10.99 0.61 -8.97
CA LEU A 72 -11.21 1.46 -7.80
C LEU A 72 -10.56 0.85 -6.56
N SER A 73 -9.78 1.66 -5.84
CA SER A 73 -9.10 1.23 -4.60
C SER A 73 -10.03 0.61 -3.54
N ALA A 74 -11.32 0.99 -3.50
CA ALA A 74 -12.28 0.40 -2.57
C ALA A 74 -12.74 -1.02 -2.98
N HIS A 75 -12.57 -1.36 -4.26
CA HIS A 75 -12.90 -2.67 -4.84
C HIS A 75 -11.66 -3.57 -4.92
N HIS A 76 -10.46 -3.00 -4.78
CA HIS A 76 -9.21 -3.75 -4.76
C HIS A 76 -8.94 -4.39 -3.41
N ARG A 77 -8.87 -5.72 -3.38
CA ARG A 77 -8.43 -6.44 -2.20
C ARG A 77 -7.83 -7.79 -2.59
N MET A 78 -6.54 -7.96 -2.29
CA MET A 78 -5.93 -9.28 -2.30
C MET A 78 -6.53 -10.14 -1.19
N THR A 79 -7.16 -11.24 -1.59
CA THR A 79 -7.66 -12.28 -0.67
C THR A 79 -6.49 -12.98 0.03
N ASN A 80 -6.77 -13.73 1.10
CA ASN A 80 -5.71 -14.47 1.79
C ASN A 80 -5.16 -15.62 0.93
N ALA A 81 -6.01 -16.28 0.13
CA ALA A 81 -5.60 -17.29 -0.83
C ALA A 81 -4.63 -16.70 -1.87
N GLN A 82 -5.03 -15.60 -2.53
CA GLN A 82 -4.16 -14.91 -3.48
C GLN A 82 -2.82 -14.48 -2.88
N LYS A 83 -2.78 -14.05 -1.62
CA LYS A 83 -1.51 -13.72 -0.93
C LYS A 83 -0.65 -14.97 -0.70
N ALA A 84 -1.26 -16.11 -0.39
CA ALA A 84 -0.54 -17.37 -0.25
C ALA A 84 0.06 -17.81 -1.59
N ASP A 85 -0.72 -17.74 -2.68
CA ASP A 85 -0.26 -18.06 -4.04
C ASP A 85 0.95 -17.19 -4.43
N VAL A 86 0.89 -15.88 -4.14
CA VAL A 86 2.01 -14.96 -4.41
C VAL A 86 3.29 -15.39 -3.69
N ILE A 87 3.19 -15.88 -2.45
CA ILE A 87 4.34 -16.35 -1.69
C ILE A 87 4.88 -17.64 -2.30
N GLU A 88 4.00 -18.58 -2.64
CA GLU A 88 4.37 -19.85 -3.28
C GLU A 88 5.09 -19.61 -4.61
N TYR A 89 4.53 -18.77 -5.48
CA TYR A 89 5.15 -18.40 -6.75
C TYR A 89 6.51 -17.70 -6.56
N ALA A 90 6.63 -16.84 -5.56
CA ALA A 90 7.90 -16.19 -5.25
C ALA A 90 8.96 -17.19 -4.75
N VAL A 91 8.56 -18.19 -3.95
CA VAL A 91 9.44 -19.29 -3.51
C VAL A 91 9.85 -20.17 -4.69
N GLY A 92 8.93 -20.40 -5.64
CA GLY A 92 9.20 -21.05 -6.92
C GLY A 92 10.08 -20.24 -7.89
N GLY A 93 10.57 -19.07 -7.47
CA GLY A 93 11.54 -18.28 -8.23
C GLY A 93 10.93 -17.29 -9.24
N LEU A 94 9.61 -17.13 -9.28
CA LEU A 94 8.97 -16.17 -10.17
C LEU A 94 9.21 -14.73 -9.69
N ARG A 95 9.56 -13.85 -10.64
CA ARG A 95 9.65 -12.41 -10.39
C ARG A 95 8.25 -11.82 -10.26
N THR A 96 8.10 -10.73 -9.50
CA THR A 96 6.79 -10.11 -9.22
C THR A 96 5.94 -9.85 -10.47
N HIS A 97 6.53 -9.39 -11.58
CA HIS A 97 5.78 -9.19 -12.83
C HIS A 97 5.31 -10.51 -13.48
N GLN A 98 6.07 -11.59 -13.34
CA GLN A 98 5.66 -12.93 -13.81
C GLN A 98 4.54 -13.49 -12.95
N ILE A 99 4.61 -13.26 -11.63
CA ILE A 99 3.53 -13.61 -10.69
C ILE A 99 2.23 -12.93 -11.11
N MET A 100 2.29 -11.62 -11.43
CA MET A 100 1.11 -10.90 -11.91
C MET A 100 0.51 -11.57 -13.15
N ASN A 101 1.33 -11.84 -14.17
CA ASN A 101 0.87 -12.48 -15.41
C ASN A 101 0.18 -13.83 -15.15
N VAL A 102 0.73 -14.65 -14.24
CA VAL A 102 0.14 -15.94 -13.86
C VAL A 102 -1.23 -15.73 -13.20
N MET A 103 -1.31 -14.80 -12.25
CA MET A 103 -2.55 -14.55 -11.51
C MET A 103 -3.64 -13.95 -12.41
N GLU A 104 -3.31 -13.02 -13.29
CA GLU A 104 -4.24 -12.47 -14.28
C GLU A 104 -4.77 -13.56 -15.22
N LYS A 105 -3.87 -14.43 -15.72
CA LYS A 105 -4.25 -15.54 -16.59
C LYS A 105 -5.19 -16.51 -15.88
N ASN A 106 -4.89 -16.86 -14.62
CA ASN A 106 -5.73 -17.75 -13.81
C ASN A 106 -7.09 -17.13 -13.48
N ALA A 107 -7.15 -15.81 -13.26
CA ALA A 107 -8.41 -15.08 -13.03
C ALA A 107 -9.24 -14.88 -14.31
N GLY A 108 -8.65 -15.12 -15.49
CA GLY A 108 -9.31 -14.90 -16.78
C GLY A 108 -9.37 -13.43 -17.20
N GLY A 109 -8.40 -12.62 -16.73
CA GLY A 109 -8.23 -11.22 -17.08
C GLY A 109 -7.86 -10.33 -15.89
N PRO A 110 -7.22 -9.17 -16.13
CA PRO A 110 -6.85 -8.21 -15.09
C PRO A 110 -8.07 -7.61 -14.37
N ASP A 111 -9.18 -7.43 -15.09
CA ASP A 111 -10.47 -6.95 -14.58
C ASP A 111 -11.13 -7.93 -13.59
N LYS A 112 -10.79 -9.22 -13.66
CA LYS A 112 -11.34 -10.28 -12.80
C LYS A 112 -10.46 -10.62 -11.61
N LEU A 113 -9.22 -10.15 -11.59
CA LEU A 113 -8.23 -10.48 -10.56
C LEU A 113 -8.57 -9.84 -9.19
N GLY A 114 -9.20 -8.67 -9.20
CA GLY A 114 -9.62 -7.97 -7.97
C GLY A 114 -8.52 -7.20 -7.25
N PHE A 115 -7.33 -7.07 -7.84
CA PHE A 115 -6.26 -6.17 -7.40
C PHE A 115 -5.37 -5.78 -8.59
N ILE A 116 -4.55 -4.74 -8.44
CA ILE A 116 -3.65 -4.25 -9.49
C ILE A 116 -2.18 -4.55 -9.17
N ASP A 117 -1.28 -4.40 -10.14
CA ASP A 117 0.18 -4.53 -9.98
C ASP A 117 0.69 -3.90 -8.68
N ARG A 118 0.26 -2.66 -8.42
CA ARG A 118 0.71 -1.90 -7.26
C ARG A 118 0.41 -2.62 -5.95
N ASP A 119 -0.72 -3.30 -5.84
CA ASP A 119 -1.09 -4.05 -4.65
C ASP A 119 -0.17 -5.26 -4.45
N LEU A 120 0.13 -5.98 -5.53
CA LEU A 120 1.07 -7.08 -5.54
C LEU A 120 2.48 -6.63 -5.13
N TYR A 121 3.00 -5.57 -5.76
CA TYR A 121 4.31 -5.01 -5.42
C TYR A 121 4.36 -4.52 -3.97
N ASN A 122 3.30 -3.90 -3.47
CA ASN A 122 3.20 -3.50 -2.07
C ASN A 122 3.21 -4.71 -1.14
N HIS A 123 2.46 -5.77 -1.46
CA HIS A 123 2.44 -7.00 -0.68
C HIS A 123 3.82 -7.65 -0.61
N VAL A 124 4.47 -7.86 -1.77
CA VAL A 124 5.81 -8.45 -1.85
C VAL A 124 6.84 -7.59 -1.10
N SER A 125 6.77 -6.26 -1.23
CA SER A 125 7.66 -5.34 -0.51
C SER A 125 7.50 -5.45 1.00
N ILE A 126 6.26 -5.52 1.50
CA ILE A 126 5.98 -5.72 2.93
C ILE A 126 6.51 -7.07 3.41
N GLN A 127 6.28 -8.15 2.64
CA GLN A 127 6.77 -9.48 3.00
C GLN A 127 8.30 -9.53 3.06
N LYS A 128 8.98 -8.93 2.07
CA LYS A 128 10.45 -8.82 2.09
C LYS A 128 10.93 -8.07 3.33
N LYS A 129 10.32 -6.93 3.66
CA LYS A 129 10.67 -6.16 4.86
C LYS A 129 10.43 -6.92 6.16
N ARG A 130 9.37 -7.75 6.24
CA ARG A 130 9.10 -8.59 7.41
C ARG A 130 10.15 -9.68 7.62
N LYS A 131 10.76 -10.20 6.54
CA LYS A 131 11.86 -11.17 6.61
C LYS A 131 13.20 -10.54 7.02
N ILE A 132 13.30 -9.21 7.03
CA ILE A 132 14.49 -8.50 7.53
C ILE A 132 14.38 -8.51 9.07
N GLU A 133 14.74 -9.63 9.71
CA GLU A 133 14.67 -9.85 11.16
C GLU A 133 15.83 -9.17 11.93
N GLY A 134 16.24 -7.95 11.54
CA GLY A 134 17.41 -7.27 12.14
C GLY A 134 18.77 -7.99 11.94
N SER A 135 18.74 -9.22 11.41
CA SER A 135 19.89 -10.05 11.07
C SER A 135 20.71 -9.46 9.93
N ASP A 136 20.10 -8.76 8.97
CA ASP A 136 20.80 -8.22 7.80
C ASP A 136 21.93 -7.26 8.17
N ALA A 137 21.71 -6.39 9.16
CA ALA A 137 22.74 -5.49 9.65
C ALA A 137 23.86 -6.26 10.36
N ARG A 138 23.51 -7.29 11.15
CA ARG A 138 24.49 -8.15 11.83
C ARG A 138 25.29 -8.97 10.83
N TYR A 139 24.64 -9.57 9.84
CA TYR A 139 25.24 -10.36 8.77
C TYR A 139 26.18 -9.51 7.92
N LEU A 140 25.76 -8.30 7.52
CA LEU A 140 26.59 -7.34 6.81
C LEU A 140 27.84 -6.98 7.61
N LEU A 141 27.68 -6.69 8.92
CA LEU A 141 28.82 -6.40 9.80
C LEU A 141 29.75 -7.61 9.94
N THR A 142 29.22 -8.82 10.12
CA THR A 142 30.02 -10.06 10.19
C THR A 142 30.79 -10.28 8.90
N TYR A 143 30.17 -10.04 7.74
CA TYR A 143 30.81 -10.12 6.44
C TYR A 143 31.95 -9.09 6.30
N MET A 144 31.71 -7.82 6.65
CA MET A 144 32.73 -6.76 6.61
C MET A 144 33.89 -7.02 7.56
N ILE A 145 33.62 -7.56 8.77
CA ILE A 145 34.66 -8.02 9.70
C ILE A 145 35.48 -9.16 9.07
N GLY A 146 34.82 -10.08 8.36
CA GLY A 146 35.48 -11.15 7.60
C GLY A 146 36.39 -10.61 6.50
N GLN A 147 35.90 -9.68 5.68
CA GLN A 147 36.67 -9.04 4.60
C GLN A 147 37.91 -8.32 5.12
N LYS A 148 37.78 -7.56 6.23
CA LYS A 148 38.93 -6.88 6.87
C LYS A 148 40.02 -7.84 7.38
N LYS A 149 39.67 -9.09 7.68
CA LYS A 149 40.66 -10.11 8.07
C LYS A 149 41.40 -10.68 6.86
N VAL A 150 40.76 -10.72 5.70
CA VAL A 150 41.33 -11.25 4.46
C VAL A 150 42.18 -10.18 3.77
N ASP A 151 41.68 -8.95 3.73
CA ASP A 151 42.34 -7.79 3.13
C ASP A 151 42.59 -6.71 4.20
N PRO A 152 43.85 -6.52 4.64
CA PRO A 152 44.20 -5.49 5.62
C PRO A 152 43.95 -4.05 5.13
N GLU A 153 43.89 -3.80 3.82
CA GLU A 153 43.55 -2.50 3.25
C GLU A 153 42.03 -2.24 3.25
N PHE A 154 41.23 -3.30 3.42
CA PHE A 154 39.78 -3.17 3.54
C PHE A 154 39.39 -2.44 4.84
N PHE A 155 38.87 -1.23 4.69
CA PHE A 155 38.46 -0.39 5.80
C PHE A 155 36.94 -0.20 5.82
N PHE A 156 36.36 -0.30 7.01
CA PHE A 156 34.99 0.11 7.27
C PHE A 156 34.86 0.61 8.71
N LYS A 157 33.92 1.52 8.95
CA LYS A 157 33.46 1.99 10.26
C LYS A 157 31.95 1.98 10.31
N TYR A 158 31.38 1.84 11.49
CA TYR A 158 29.94 1.93 11.65
C TYR A 158 29.54 2.52 13.00
N THR A 159 28.33 3.06 13.06
CA THR A 159 27.73 3.56 14.29
C THR A 159 26.43 2.85 14.57
N LYS A 160 26.10 2.69 15.86
CA LYS A 160 24.82 2.14 16.32
C LYS A 160 24.02 3.20 17.07
N ASP A 161 22.70 3.05 17.10
CA ASP A 161 21.83 3.86 17.95
C ASP A 161 21.78 3.31 19.40
N LYS A 162 20.97 3.95 20.25
CA LYS A 162 20.81 3.58 21.68
C LYS A 162 20.17 2.21 21.86
N GLU A 163 19.46 1.71 20.87
CA GLU A 163 18.76 0.42 20.86
C GLU A 163 19.65 -0.68 20.23
N GLY A 164 20.86 -0.33 19.79
CA GLY A 164 21.82 -1.26 19.19
C GLY A 164 21.63 -1.49 17.69
N HIS A 165 20.72 -0.78 17.04
CA HIS A 165 20.53 -0.86 15.59
C HIS A 165 21.62 -0.09 14.84
N LEU A 166 22.01 -0.62 13.70
CA LEU A 166 22.99 0.01 12.82
C LEU A 166 22.45 1.32 12.24
N ARG A 167 23.19 2.42 12.42
CA ARG A 167 22.79 3.76 11.98
C ARG A 167 23.52 4.21 10.71
N ASN A 168 24.84 4.12 10.70
CA ASN A 168 25.67 4.46 9.55
C ASN A 168 26.76 3.40 9.34
N ILE A 169 27.15 3.16 8.09
CA ILE A 169 28.37 2.46 7.70
C ILE A 169 29.15 3.38 6.76
N PHE A 170 30.47 3.46 6.93
CA PHE A 170 31.41 4.25 6.15
C PHE A 170 32.62 3.40 5.76
#